data_AF-A0A919NX93-F1
#
_entry.id   AF-A0A919NX93-F1
#
_cell.length_a   1.000
_cell.length_b   1.000
_cell.length_c   1.000
_cell.angle_alpha   90.00
_cell.angle_beta   90.00
_cell.angle_gamma   90.00
#
_symmetry.space_group_name_H-M   'P 1'
#
loop_
_entity.id
_entity.type
_entity.pdbx_description
1 polymer ?
#
loop_
_entity_poly.entity_id
_entity_poly.type
_entity_poly.pdbx_seq_one_letter_code
_entity_poly.pdbx_strand_id
1 'polypeptide(L)'
;MQDVTARWLPPWLGDLLLAAGACTLVLRMDERPLTRSIVGFAVFAAAVTLLRRRYPEPALTLAAAVTTITIVLDTAPAGLFVTVGLLTYSAALYSPRRRPWFYAGTVWTVFMIAGTATHLLSWWGWNQVGLFAFIFGGAGTGDSVRMRRAYIVEVTERARQAREQEAQRRVIDERLRIARELHDVVAHHIAVISVHAGAADHVLRNRPDEVWPVLGHIRTAADTVLREIKSVITVLRDPQEVASTEPTPGMDRLGDLLAGLREAGFEVRHQQRGDSRPLPAVADLAAYRIVQEALTNAHRYGSGAPFLILNTPRTP
;
A
#
# COMPACT_ATOMS: atom_id res chain seq x y z
N MET A 1 18.46 -4.88 4.88
CA MET A 1 18.90 -5.05 6.27
C MET A 1 19.69 -3.83 6.71
N GLN A 2 19.00 -2.75 7.09
CA GLN A 2 19.51 -1.64 7.92
C GLN A 2 18.30 -0.98 8.60
N ASP A 3 17.60 -1.76 9.44
CA ASP A 3 16.70 -1.24 10.47
C ASP A 3 17.47 -1.33 11.79
N VAL A 4 18.20 -0.26 12.14
CA VAL A 4 18.93 -0.18 13.40
C VAL A 4 18.72 1.20 14.02
N THR A 5 17.89 1.19 15.07
CA THR A 5 17.89 2.12 16.22
C THR A 5 17.51 3.58 16.00
N ALA A 6 16.26 3.85 15.65
CA ALA A 6 15.56 4.99 16.26
C ALA A 6 14.76 4.43 17.45
N ARG A 7 15.33 4.48 18.66
CA ARG A 7 14.51 4.34 19.88
C ARG A 7 13.56 5.53 19.86
N TRP A 8 12.34 5.29 19.39
CA TRP A 8 11.25 6.25 19.43
C TRP A 8 10.99 6.60 20.89
N LEU A 9 11.61 7.68 21.36
CA LEU A 9 11.20 8.29 22.61
C LEU A 9 9.71 8.58 22.48
N PRO A 10 8.88 8.07 23.39
CA PRO A 10 7.46 8.27 23.25
C PRO A 10 7.14 9.77 23.21
N PRO A 11 6.17 10.19 22.39
CA PRO A 11 5.86 11.60 22.16
C PRO A 11 5.56 12.39 23.44
N TRP A 12 5.10 11.73 24.50
CA TRP A 12 4.84 12.31 25.82
C TRP A 12 6.12 12.63 26.61
N LEU A 13 7.22 11.91 26.36
CA LEU A 13 8.50 12.13 27.04
C LEU A 13 9.16 13.43 26.54
N GLY A 14 9.03 13.74 25.25
CA GLY A 14 9.44 15.03 24.70
C GLY A 14 8.60 16.21 25.22
N ASP A 15 7.31 15.98 25.51
CA ASP A 15 6.45 17.01 26.12
C ASP A 15 6.81 17.25 27.59
N LEU A 16 7.10 16.19 28.35
CA LEU A 16 7.60 16.30 29.72
C LEU A 16 8.95 17.00 29.79
N LEU A 17 9.89 16.69 28.90
CA LEU A 17 11.19 17.36 28.85
C LEU A 17 11.06 18.85 28.56
N LEU A 18 10.17 19.24 27.64
CA LEU A 18 9.94 20.64 27.32
C LEU A 18 9.16 21.37 28.43
N ALA A 19 8.23 20.71 29.11
CA ALA A 19 7.53 21.27 30.26
C ALA A 19 8.49 21.45 31.46
N ALA A 20 9.36 20.47 31.71
CA ALA A 20 10.42 20.56 32.71
C ALA A 20 11.41 21.68 32.34
N GLY A 21 11.79 21.80 31.06
CA GLY A 21 12.60 22.89 30.54
C GLY A 21 11.97 24.26 30.81
N ALA A 22 10.70 24.46 30.43
CA ALA A 22 9.96 25.70 30.70
C ALA A 22 9.90 26.03 32.20
N CYS A 23 9.62 25.04 33.05
CA CYS A 23 9.63 25.17 34.51
C CYS A 23 11.01 25.63 35.02
N THR A 24 12.07 24.91 34.64
CA THR A 24 13.44 25.24 35.07
C THR A 24 13.88 26.62 34.61
N LEU A 25 13.46 27.03 33.42
CA LEU A 25 13.80 28.33 32.87
C LEU A 25 13.15 29.47 33.65
N VAL A 26 11.88 29.33 34.03
CA VAL A 26 11.19 30.30 34.90
C VAL A 26 11.87 30.39 36.27
N LEU A 27 12.31 29.26 36.82
CA LEU A 27 12.98 29.23 38.14
C LEU A 27 14.43 29.74 38.12
N ARG A 28 15.12 29.69 36.97
CA ARG A 28 16.57 29.98 36.86
C ARG A 28 16.90 31.30 36.18
N MET A 29 16.02 31.83 35.32
CA MET A 29 16.28 33.08 34.60
C MET A 29 15.89 34.33 35.39
N ASP A 30 15.24 34.18 36.54
CA ASP A 30 14.95 35.31 37.42
C ASP A 30 16.08 35.43 38.46
N GLU A 31 16.70 36.60 38.57
CA GLU A 31 17.71 36.87 39.60
C GLU A 31 17.08 37.12 40.99
N ARG A 32 15.76 37.23 41.04
CA ARG A 32 14.97 37.44 42.26
C ARG A 32 14.95 36.15 43.13
N PRO A 33 14.88 36.28 44.47
CA PRO A 33 14.80 35.13 45.36
C PRO A 33 13.52 34.30 45.10
N LEU A 34 13.64 32.98 45.27
CA LEU A 34 12.55 32.02 45.07
C LEU A 34 11.34 32.35 45.95
N THR A 35 10.36 33.03 45.35
CA THR A 35 9.11 33.42 45.98
C THR A 35 7.98 32.47 45.56
N ARG A 36 6.93 32.34 46.38
CA ARG A 36 5.74 31.51 46.06
C ARG A 36 5.14 31.83 44.68
N SER A 37 5.19 33.10 44.26
CA SER A 37 4.75 33.57 42.94
C SER A 37 5.56 32.98 41.79
N ILE A 38 6.89 32.95 41.89
CA ILE A 38 7.80 32.41 40.86
C ILE A 38 7.55 30.90 40.67
N VAL A 39 7.37 30.17 41.77
CA VAL A 39 7.01 28.74 41.72
C VAL A 39 5.65 28.56 41.03
N GLY A 40 4.67 29.42 41.34
CA GLY A 40 3.38 29.43 40.66
C GLY A 40 3.50 29.64 39.15
N PHE A 41 4.31 30.60 38.70
CA PHE A 41 4.56 30.84 37.27
C PHE A 41 5.29 29.67 36.60
N ALA A 42 6.22 29.01 37.29
CA ALA A 42 6.94 27.86 36.76
C ALA A 42 6.00 26.65 36.54
N VAL A 43 5.12 26.38 37.51
CA VAL A 43 4.08 25.34 37.39
C VAL A 43 3.11 25.68 36.26
N PHE A 44 2.69 26.94 36.17
CA PHE A 44 1.82 27.42 35.08
C PHE A 44 2.48 27.22 33.71
N ALA A 45 3.73 27.64 33.54
CA ALA A 45 4.47 27.48 32.28
C ALA A 45 4.59 26.01 31.87
N ALA A 46 4.86 25.11 32.82
CA ALA A 46 4.89 23.67 32.58
C ALA A 46 3.51 23.14 32.14
N ALA A 47 2.45 23.50 32.86
CA ALA A 47 1.09 23.05 32.58
C ALA A 47 0.63 23.47 31.18
N VAL A 48 0.80 24.75 30.83
CA VAL A 48 0.41 25.27 29.51
C VAL A 48 1.26 24.64 28.39
N THR A 49 2.54 24.35 28.65
CA THR A 49 3.40 23.64 27.71
C THR A 49 2.94 22.22 27.44
N LEU A 50 2.38 21.51 28.43
CA LEU A 50 1.80 20.18 28.22
C LEU A 50 0.52 20.24 27.36
N LEU A 51 -0.26 21.31 27.44
CA LEU A 51 -1.48 21.50 26.65
C LEU A 51 -1.20 21.90 25.18
N ARG A 52 0.04 22.24 24.83
CA ARG A 52 0.41 22.83 23.52
C ARG A 52 0.01 22.02 22.28
N ARG A 53 -0.10 20.69 22.41
CA ARG A 53 -0.44 19.79 21.29
C ARG A 53 -1.95 19.67 21.09
N ARG A 54 -2.70 19.67 22.19
CA ARG A 54 -4.16 19.49 22.16
C ARG A 54 -4.89 20.82 21.97
N TYR A 55 -4.36 21.88 22.56
CA TYR A 55 -4.95 23.22 22.56
C TYR A 55 -3.88 24.29 22.29
N PRO A 56 -3.27 24.34 21.08
CA PRO A 56 -2.20 25.30 20.76
C PRO A 56 -2.64 26.78 20.86
N GLU A 57 -3.79 27.14 20.30
CA GLU A 57 -4.28 28.54 20.34
C GLU A 57 -4.68 28.97 21.77
N PRO A 58 -5.47 28.18 22.54
CA PRO A 58 -5.78 28.51 23.93
C PRO A 58 -4.55 28.56 24.83
N ALA A 59 -3.58 27.65 24.65
CA ALA A 59 -2.35 27.65 25.42
C ALA A 59 -1.52 28.92 25.18
N LEU A 60 -1.35 29.32 23.92
CA LEU A 60 -0.62 30.54 23.57
C LEU A 60 -1.32 31.79 24.10
N THR A 61 -2.64 31.89 23.92
CA THR A 61 -3.42 33.05 24.39
C THR A 61 -3.41 33.18 25.91
N LEU A 62 -3.54 32.07 26.64
CA LEU A 62 -3.47 32.06 28.10
C LEU A 62 -2.07 32.45 28.60
N ALA A 63 -1.01 31.91 28.00
CA ALA A 63 0.36 32.28 28.35
C ALA A 63 0.64 33.75 28.03
N ALA A 64 0.22 34.25 26.88
CA ALA A 64 0.37 35.65 26.50
C ALA A 64 -0.38 36.57 27.48
N ALA A 65 -1.64 36.25 27.82
CA ALA A 65 -2.42 37.04 28.76
C ALA A 65 -1.76 37.12 30.15
N VAL A 66 -1.29 35.98 30.69
CA VAL A 66 -0.58 35.96 31.98
C VAL A 66 0.71 36.78 31.90
N THR A 67 1.52 36.61 30.86
CA THR A 67 2.74 37.41 30.68
C THR A 67 2.42 38.90 30.59
N THR A 68 1.39 39.30 29.84
CA THR A 68 0.93 40.70 29.77
C THR A 68 0.53 41.25 31.13
N ILE A 69 -0.23 40.49 31.93
CA ILE A 69 -0.59 40.89 33.29
C ILE A 69 0.67 41.08 34.15
N THR A 70 1.65 40.18 34.06
CA THR A 70 2.89 40.31 34.82
C THR A 70 3.77 41.48 34.38
N ILE A 71 3.71 41.89 33.10
CA ILE A 71 4.36 43.12 32.62
C ILE A 71 3.71 44.34 33.29
N VAL A 72 2.38 44.40 33.32
CA VAL A 72 1.64 45.52 33.94
C VAL A 72 1.90 45.63 35.44
N LEU A 73 2.07 44.49 36.10
CA LEU A 73 2.35 44.41 37.54
C LEU A 73 3.84 44.51 37.89
N ASP A 74 4.73 44.75 36.92
CA ASP A 74 6.20 44.79 37.10
C ASP A 74 6.80 43.54 37.81
N THR A 75 6.14 42.41 37.57
CA THR A 75 6.48 41.11 38.18
C THR A 75 6.81 40.05 37.15
N ALA A 76 7.01 40.41 35.89
CA ALA A 76 7.24 39.49 34.78
C ALA A 76 8.57 38.73 34.92
N PRO A 77 8.56 37.43 35.23
CA PRO A 77 9.77 36.62 35.18
C PRO A 77 10.19 36.41 33.71
N ALA A 78 11.49 36.50 33.45
CA ALA A 78 12.06 36.34 32.10
C ALA A 78 11.65 35.02 31.43
N GLY A 79 11.50 33.94 32.21
CA GLY A 79 11.11 32.63 31.69
C GLY A 79 9.70 32.55 31.07
N LEU A 80 8.77 33.46 31.42
CA LEU A 80 7.46 33.50 30.79
C LEU A 80 7.53 33.97 29.33
N PHE A 81 8.43 34.89 29.00
CA PHE A 81 8.64 35.33 27.61
C PHE A 81 9.13 34.18 26.72
N VAL A 82 10.04 33.37 27.25
CA VAL A 82 10.55 32.19 26.53
C VAL A 82 9.47 31.11 26.41
N THR A 83 8.63 30.94 27.44
CA THR A 83 7.47 30.04 27.38
C THR A 83 6.53 30.47 26.25
N VAL A 84 6.26 31.78 26.11
CA VAL A 84 5.43 32.33 25.04
C VAL A 84 6.04 32.07 23.67
N GLY A 85 7.33 32.32 23.45
CA GLY A 85 7.96 32.03 22.15
C GLY A 85 7.97 30.53 21.79
N LEU A 86 8.16 29.64 22.77
CA LEU A 86 8.00 28.19 22.58
C LEU A 86 6.56 27.82 22.18
N LEU A 87 5.57 28.46 22.79
CA LEU A 87 4.17 28.26 22.45
C LEU A 87 3.81 28.86 21.08
N THR A 88 4.46 29.94 20.66
CA THR A 88 4.32 30.47 19.29
C THR A 88 4.84 29.48 18.25
N TYR A 89 5.99 28.84 18.49
CA TYR A 89 6.46 27.72 17.68
C TYR A 89 5.45 26.57 17.65
N SER A 90 4.92 26.20 18.82
CA SER A 90 3.97 25.09 18.95
C SER A 90 2.64 25.39 18.25
N ALA A 91 2.16 26.63 18.34
CA ALA A 91 0.98 27.09 17.62
C ALA A 91 1.21 27.08 16.11
N ALA A 92 2.39 27.48 15.63
CA ALA A 92 2.74 27.38 14.22
C ALA A 92 2.77 25.92 13.73
N LEU A 93 3.19 24.98 14.57
CA LEU A 93 3.31 23.57 14.22
C LEU A 93 1.98 22.81 14.26
N TYR A 94 1.14 23.09 15.26
CA TYR A 94 -0.07 22.30 15.55
C TYR A 94 -1.40 23.02 15.32
N SER A 95 -1.41 24.34 15.09
CA SER A 95 -2.68 25.06 14.92
C SER A 95 -3.39 24.68 13.60
N PRO A 96 -4.71 24.42 13.64
CA PRO A 96 -5.51 24.18 12.44
C PRO A 96 -5.66 25.44 11.59
N ARG A 97 -5.62 26.63 12.20
CA ARG A 97 -5.67 27.91 11.51
C ARG A 97 -4.25 28.28 11.09
N ARG A 98 -3.98 28.16 9.78
CA ARG A 98 -2.66 28.34 9.14
C ARG A 98 -2.16 29.80 9.15
N ARG A 99 -2.10 30.45 10.31
CA ARG A 99 -1.74 31.86 10.47
C ARG A 99 -0.71 32.10 11.58
N PRO A 100 0.48 31.45 11.52
CA PRO A 100 1.50 31.59 12.57
C PRO A 100 1.99 33.03 12.74
N TRP A 101 2.13 33.75 11.63
CA TRP A 101 2.54 35.17 11.62
C TRP A 101 1.49 36.08 12.25
N PHE A 102 0.20 35.74 12.15
CA PHE A 102 -0.87 36.50 12.82
C PHE A 102 -0.75 36.35 14.33
N TYR A 103 -0.59 35.12 14.85
CA TYR A 103 -0.41 34.89 16.28
C TYR A 103 0.86 35.57 16.82
N ALA A 104 1.99 35.44 16.12
CA ALA A 104 3.23 36.10 16.46
C ALA A 104 3.07 37.63 16.51
N GLY A 105 2.44 38.21 15.48
CA GLY A 105 2.15 39.64 15.39
C GLY A 105 1.25 40.12 16.52
N THR A 106 0.15 39.42 16.82
CA THR A 106 -0.76 39.78 17.91
C THR A 106 -0.05 39.76 19.27
N VAL A 107 0.68 38.68 19.58
CA VAL A 107 1.42 38.56 20.84
C VAL A 107 2.46 39.67 20.97
N TRP A 108 3.23 39.91 19.91
CA TRP A 108 4.22 40.97 19.84
C TRP A 108 3.60 42.36 20.10
N THR A 109 2.54 42.69 19.35
CA THR A 109 1.86 43.98 19.48
C THR A 109 1.30 44.19 20.89
N VAL A 110 0.66 43.17 21.48
CA VAL A 110 0.12 43.25 22.84
C VAL A 110 1.22 43.50 23.87
N PHE A 111 2.37 42.81 23.76
CA PHE A 111 3.49 43.00 24.68
C PHE A 111 4.12 44.39 24.54
N MET A 112 4.25 44.89 23.31
CA MET A 112 4.79 46.23 23.07
C MET A 112 3.86 47.34 23.57
N ILE A 113 2.54 47.19 23.38
CA ILE A 113 1.56 48.14 23.92
C ILE A 113 1.58 48.12 25.45
N ALA A 114 1.50 46.94 26.06
CA ALA A 114 1.46 46.82 27.51
C ALA A 114 2.73 47.38 28.17
N GLY A 115 3.92 46.99 27.68
CA GLY A 115 5.17 47.46 28.23
C GLY A 115 5.45 48.95 27.96
N THR A 116 5.04 49.49 26.82
CA THR A 116 5.14 50.94 26.56
C THR A 116 4.20 51.73 27.46
N ALA A 117 2.98 51.22 27.71
CA ALA A 117 2.01 51.88 28.58
C ALA A 117 2.48 51.91 30.04
N THR A 118 3.24 50.92 30.50
CA THR A 118 3.67 50.80 31.90
C THR A 118 5.06 51.39 32.17
N HIS A 119 6.01 51.22 31.24
CA HIS A 119 7.42 51.60 31.43
C HIS A 119 7.91 52.68 30.45
N LEU A 120 7.05 53.19 29.56
CA LEU A 120 7.36 54.21 28.56
C LEU A 120 8.65 53.90 27.79
N LEU A 121 9.61 54.83 27.75
CA LEU A 121 10.86 54.68 27.00
C LEU A 121 11.78 53.60 27.60
N SER A 122 11.69 53.32 28.89
CA SER A 122 12.56 52.30 29.53
C SER A 122 12.23 50.87 29.09
N TRP A 123 11.04 50.67 28.49
CA TRP A 123 10.67 49.40 27.85
C TRP A 123 11.49 49.09 26.60
N TRP A 124 11.96 50.13 25.91
CA TRP A 124 12.59 50.00 24.60
C TRP A 124 14.10 49.78 24.75
N GLY A 125 14.57 48.63 24.25
CA GLY A 125 15.98 48.26 24.30
C GLY A 125 16.25 46.96 23.55
N TRP A 126 17.49 46.47 23.63
CA TRP A 126 17.94 45.26 22.91
C TRP A 126 17.15 44.00 23.28
N ASN A 127 16.60 43.92 24.49
CA ASN A 127 15.74 42.82 24.92
C ASN A 127 14.51 42.65 24.01
N GLN A 128 13.96 43.75 23.47
CA GLN A 128 12.82 43.68 22.57
C GLN A 128 13.21 43.12 21.20
N VAL A 129 14.39 43.44 20.69
CA VAL A 129 14.91 42.83 19.46
C VAL A 129 15.07 41.32 19.64
N GLY A 130 15.61 40.88 20.78
CA GLY A 130 15.71 39.46 21.13
C GLY A 130 14.34 38.79 21.22
N LEU A 131 13.37 39.43 21.88
CA LEU A 131 12.01 38.92 22.02
C LEU A 131 11.29 38.83 20.66
N PHE A 132 11.48 39.81 19.78
CA PHE A 132 10.97 39.79 18.41
C PHE A 132 11.54 38.59 17.65
N ALA A 133 12.87 38.46 17.64
CA ALA A 133 13.54 37.36 16.96
C ALA A 133 13.09 36.00 17.50
N PHE A 134 12.83 35.90 18.81
CA PHE A 134 12.38 34.66 19.43
C PHE A 134 10.93 34.29 19.06
N ILE A 135 10.00 35.24 19.13
CA ILE A 135 8.59 35.02 18.77
C ILE A 135 8.45 34.72 17.27
N PHE A 136 9.02 35.56 16.41
CA PHE A 136 8.93 35.39 14.96
C PHE A 136 9.80 34.24 14.45
N GLY A 137 10.97 34.01 15.04
CA GLY A 137 11.81 32.85 14.75
C GLY A 137 11.14 31.53 15.15
N GLY A 138 10.44 31.51 16.29
CA GLY A 138 9.60 30.38 16.69
C GLY A 138 8.48 30.11 15.68
N ALA A 139 7.74 31.15 15.29
CA ALA A 139 6.70 31.05 14.26
C ALA A 139 7.25 30.52 12.93
N GLY A 140 8.33 31.10 12.42
CA GLY A 140 8.95 30.73 11.15
C GLY A 140 9.52 29.31 11.14
N THR A 141 10.17 28.90 12.24
CA THR A 141 10.70 27.54 12.39
C THR A 141 9.57 26.51 12.44
N GLY A 142 8.50 26.79 13.20
CA GLY A 142 7.32 25.92 13.24
C GLY A 142 6.66 25.79 11.87
N ASP A 143 6.57 26.91 11.14
CA ASP A 143 6.07 26.97 9.77
C ASP A 143 6.89 26.13 8.78
N SER A 144 8.21 26.29 8.83
CA SER A 144 9.16 25.57 7.97
C SER A 144 9.15 24.06 8.25
N VAL A 145 9.12 23.66 9.52
CA VAL A 145 9.01 22.24 9.89
C VAL A 145 7.70 21.64 9.39
N ARG A 146 6.59 22.37 9.52
CA ARG A 146 5.28 21.93 9.03
C ARG A 146 5.27 21.80 7.51
N MET A 147 5.79 22.79 6.78
CA MET A 147 5.91 22.74 5.31
C MET A 147 6.79 21.57 4.86
N ARG A 148 7.94 21.36 5.52
CA ARG A 148 8.83 20.24 5.21
C ARG A 148 8.16 18.89 5.44
N ARG A 149 7.39 18.73 6.52
CA ARG A 149 6.62 17.50 6.77
C ARG A 149 5.57 17.25 5.68
N ALA A 150 4.82 18.29 5.29
CA ALA A 150 3.84 18.18 4.23
C ALA A 150 4.49 17.80 2.89
N TYR A 151 5.61 18.43 2.56
CA TYR A 151 6.39 18.11 1.35
C TYR A 151 6.90 16.67 1.33
N ILE A 152 7.45 16.18 2.45
CA ILE A 152 7.92 14.79 2.54
C ILE A 152 6.78 13.80 2.29
N VAL A 153 5.62 14.02 2.92
CA VAL A 153 4.44 13.16 2.74
C VAL A 153 4.02 13.12 1.26
N GLU A 154 3.95 14.28 0.62
CA GLU A 154 3.59 14.39 -0.80
C GLU A 154 4.60 13.68 -1.70
N VAL A 155 5.90 13.89 -1.48
CA VAL A 155 6.96 13.22 -2.25
C VAL A 155 6.93 11.71 -2.05
N THR A 156 6.71 11.23 -0.83
CA THR A 156 6.61 9.79 -0.56
C THR A 156 5.40 9.16 -1.26
N GLU A 157 4.28 9.88 -1.32
CA GLU A 157 3.08 9.38 -1.99
C GLU A 157 3.27 9.35 -3.51
N ARG A 158 3.88 10.39 -4.10
CA ARG A 158 4.24 10.41 -5.52
C ARG A 158 5.23 9.29 -5.87
N ALA A 159 6.23 9.06 -5.03
CA ALA A 159 7.20 7.98 -5.22
C ALA A 159 6.55 6.59 -5.14
N ARG A 160 5.56 6.41 -4.26
CA ARG A 160 4.76 5.19 -4.18
C ARG A 160 3.96 4.95 -5.45
N GLN A 161 3.22 5.98 -5.91
CA GLN A 161 2.44 5.90 -7.14
C GLN A 161 3.31 5.61 -8.37
N ALA A 162 4.49 6.24 -8.48
CA ALA A 162 5.43 5.98 -9.56
C ALA A 162 5.92 4.51 -9.56
N ARG A 163 6.22 3.94 -8.39
CA ARG A 163 6.61 2.53 -8.27
C ARG A 163 5.49 1.58 -8.68
N GLU A 164 4.25 1.87 -8.29
CA GLU A 164 3.09 1.06 -8.68
C GLU A 164 2.86 1.11 -10.20
N GLN A 165 3.00 2.29 -10.82
CA GLN A 165 2.92 2.45 -12.28
C GLN A 165 4.06 1.73 -13.00
N GLU A 166 5.29 1.81 -12.51
CA GLU A 166 6.42 1.07 -13.07
C GLU A 166 6.22 -0.44 -12.99
N ALA A 167 5.70 -0.95 -11.86
CA ALA A 167 5.40 -2.36 -11.71
C ALA A 167 4.35 -2.83 -12.72
N GLN A 168 3.26 -2.06 -12.91
CA GLN A 168 2.25 -2.36 -13.92
C GLN A 168 2.81 -2.33 -15.35
N ARG A 169 3.66 -1.35 -15.67
CA ARG A 169 4.34 -1.28 -16.97
C ARG A 169 5.22 -2.51 -17.21
N ARG A 170 6.00 -2.93 -16.22
CA ARG A 170 6.81 -4.15 -16.34
C ARG A 170 5.97 -5.39 -16.60
N VAL A 171 4.79 -5.52 -15.97
CA VAL A 171 3.87 -6.63 -16.23
C VAL A 171 3.33 -6.57 -17.66
N ILE A 172 2.98 -5.39 -18.18
CA ILE A 172 2.51 -5.23 -19.56
C ILE A 172 3.62 -5.56 -20.56
N ASP A 173 4.84 -5.05 -20.34
CA ASP A 173 5.99 -5.32 -21.19
C ASP A 173 6.34 -6.82 -21.22
N GLU A 174 6.24 -7.48 -20.06
CA GLU A 174 6.40 -8.92 -19.93
C GLU A 174 5.35 -9.68 -20.75
N ARG A 175 4.07 -9.32 -20.62
CA ARG A 175 2.98 -9.93 -21.39
C ARG A 175 3.18 -9.75 -22.90
N LEU A 176 3.64 -8.58 -23.34
CA LEU A 176 3.95 -8.31 -24.75
C LEU A 176 5.18 -9.07 -25.24
N ARG A 177 6.16 -9.32 -24.37
CA ARG A 177 7.29 -10.20 -24.69
C ARG A 177 6.83 -11.64 -24.88
N ILE A 178 6.07 -12.18 -23.94
CA ILE A 178 5.53 -13.55 -24.01
C ILE A 178 4.65 -13.72 -25.27
N ALA A 179 3.80 -12.74 -25.59
CA ALA A 179 2.98 -12.79 -26.80
C ALA A 179 3.80 -12.84 -28.09
N ARG A 180 4.94 -12.15 -28.16
CA ARG A 180 5.85 -12.18 -29.32
C ARG A 180 6.58 -13.52 -29.42
N GLU A 181 7.13 -14.01 -28.32
CA GLU A 181 7.79 -15.33 -28.28
C GLU A 181 6.81 -16.43 -28.70
N LEU A 182 5.56 -16.36 -28.25
CA LEU A 182 4.48 -17.23 -28.71
C LEU A 182 4.20 -17.10 -30.21
N HIS A 183 4.08 -15.87 -30.72
CA HIS A 183 3.81 -15.63 -32.13
C HIS A 183 4.92 -16.20 -33.01
N ASP A 184 6.19 -16.03 -32.61
CA ASP A 184 7.35 -16.53 -33.36
C ASP A 184 7.35 -18.07 -33.41
N VAL A 185 7.11 -18.73 -32.27
CA VAL A 185 6.99 -20.21 -32.21
C VAL A 185 5.83 -20.70 -33.07
N VAL A 186 4.65 -20.07 -32.97
CA VAL A 186 3.47 -20.45 -33.75
C VAL A 186 3.70 -20.24 -35.25
N ALA A 187 4.23 -19.09 -35.65
CA ALA A 187 4.51 -18.76 -37.04
C ALA A 187 5.51 -19.75 -37.66
N HIS A 188 6.58 -20.08 -36.93
CA HIS A 188 7.57 -21.06 -37.37
C HIS A 188 6.94 -22.42 -37.66
N HIS A 189 6.11 -22.93 -36.75
CA HIS A 189 5.48 -24.23 -36.95
C HIS A 189 4.40 -24.23 -38.04
N ILE A 190 3.64 -23.14 -38.20
CA ILE A 190 2.70 -22.98 -39.33
C ILE A 190 3.46 -23.03 -40.66
N ALA A 191 4.64 -22.41 -40.75
CA ALA A 191 5.49 -22.48 -41.94
C ALA A 191 5.94 -23.92 -42.22
N VAL A 192 6.38 -24.67 -41.20
CA VAL A 192 6.76 -26.09 -41.34
C VAL A 192 5.59 -26.96 -41.80
N ILE A 193 4.40 -26.79 -41.21
CA ILE A 193 3.17 -27.48 -41.63
C ILE A 193 2.85 -27.14 -43.08
N SER A 194 2.95 -25.88 -43.49
CA SER A 194 2.67 -25.45 -44.87
C SER A 194 3.63 -26.07 -45.88
N VAL A 195 4.93 -26.14 -45.55
CA VAL A 195 5.94 -26.81 -46.39
C VAL A 195 5.66 -28.31 -46.51
N HIS A 196 5.36 -28.99 -45.40
CA HIS A 196 5.02 -30.41 -45.43
C HIS A 196 3.70 -30.71 -46.16
N ALA A 197 2.71 -29.82 -46.06
CA ALA A 197 1.47 -29.92 -46.84
C ALA A 197 1.73 -29.77 -48.35
N GLY A 198 2.60 -28.84 -48.75
CA GLY A 198 3.04 -28.71 -50.15
C GLY A 198 3.79 -29.95 -50.66
N ALA A 199 4.65 -30.54 -49.81
CA ALA A 199 5.31 -31.80 -50.13
C ALA A 199 4.32 -32.97 -50.25
N ALA A 200 3.29 -33.02 -49.39
CA ALA A 200 2.23 -34.02 -49.46
C ALA A 200 1.43 -33.92 -50.77
N ASP A 201 1.07 -32.70 -51.23
CA ASP A 201 0.38 -32.51 -52.52
C ASP A 201 1.25 -33.00 -53.70
N HIS A 202 2.56 -32.73 -53.67
CA HIS A 202 3.48 -33.20 -54.69
C HIS A 202 3.63 -34.73 -54.71
N VAL A 203 3.77 -35.35 -53.53
CA VAL A 203 3.86 -36.81 -53.41
C VAL A 203 2.54 -37.47 -53.79
N LEU A 204 1.39 -36.91 -53.42
CA LEU A 204 0.07 -37.45 -53.80
C LEU A 204 -0.12 -37.51 -55.33
N ARG A 205 0.37 -36.48 -56.05
CA ARG A 205 0.29 -36.42 -57.52
C ARG A 205 1.23 -37.38 -58.23
N ASN A 206 2.42 -37.63 -57.67
CA ASN A 206 3.49 -38.37 -58.35
C ASN A 206 3.69 -39.80 -57.83
N ARG A 207 3.40 -40.06 -56.55
CA ARG A 207 3.59 -41.33 -55.82
C ARG A 207 2.56 -41.48 -54.69
N PRO A 208 1.29 -41.75 -55.02
CA PRO A 208 0.20 -41.78 -54.04
C PRO A 208 0.41 -42.80 -52.91
N ASP A 209 1.10 -43.91 -53.18
CA ASP A 209 1.39 -44.95 -52.18
C ASP A 209 2.35 -44.46 -51.06
N GLU A 210 3.12 -43.40 -51.31
CA GLU A 210 4.11 -42.82 -50.39
C GLU A 210 3.58 -41.61 -49.58
N VAL A 211 2.30 -41.25 -49.70
CA VAL A 211 1.77 -40.01 -49.08
C VAL A 211 1.50 -40.14 -47.57
N TRP A 212 1.19 -41.35 -47.10
CA TRP A 212 0.80 -41.61 -45.71
C TRP A 212 1.87 -41.21 -44.67
N PRO A 213 3.17 -41.49 -44.87
CA PRO A 213 4.24 -40.99 -44.00
C PRO A 213 4.29 -39.46 -43.89
N VAL A 214 4.08 -38.74 -44.99
CA VAL A 214 4.13 -37.26 -45.02
C VAL A 214 2.95 -36.65 -44.24
N LEU A 215 1.76 -37.22 -44.37
CA LEU A 215 0.59 -36.83 -43.55
C LEU A 215 0.81 -37.13 -42.05
N GLY A 216 1.54 -38.19 -41.73
CA GLY A 216 1.96 -38.50 -40.36
C GLY A 216 2.87 -37.43 -39.74
N HIS A 217 3.79 -36.88 -40.53
CA HIS A 217 4.64 -35.76 -40.10
C HIS A 217 3.83 -34.48 -39.84
N ILE A 218 2.84 -34.17 -40.69
CA ILE A 218 1.93 -33.02 -40.49
C ILE A 218 1.14 -33.16 -39.19
N ARG A 219 0.56 -34.34 -38.93
CA ARG A 219 -0.17 -34.60 -37.69
C ARG A 219 0.72 -34.42 -36.46
N THR A 220 1.94 -34.96 -36.50
CA THR A 220 2.90 -34.86 -35.38
C THR A 220 3.31 -33.41 -35.11
N ALA A 221 3.54 -32.62 -36.16
CA ALA A 221 3.85 -31.20 -36.04
C ALA A 221 2.67 -30.41 -35.43
N ALA A 222 1.44 -30.65 -35.90
CA ALA A 222 0.23 -30.01 -35.36
C ALA A 222 -0.02 -30.36 -33.88
N ASP A 223 0.16 -31.63 -33.48
CA ASP A 223 0.03 -32.07 -32.10
C ASP A 223 1.11 -31.48 -31.17
N THR A 224 2.29 -31.16 -31.71
CA THR A 224 3.37 -30.51 -30.96
C THR A 224 3.04 -29.04 -30.69
N VAL A 225 2.56 -28.31 -31.71
CA VAL A 225 2.10 -26.91 -31.58
C VAL A 225 0.96 -26.78 -30.57
N LEU A 226 -0.05 -27.63 -30.67
CA LEU A 226 -1.20 -27.58 -29.77
C LEU A 226 -0.80 -27.84 -28.31
N ARG A 227 0.24 -28.66 -28.07
CA ARG A 227 0.80 -28.88 -26.73
C ARG A 227 1.57 -27.67 -26.22
N GLU A 228 2.43 -27.07 -27.03
CA GLU A 228 3.18 -25.86 -26.65
C GLU A 228 2.25 -24.68 -26.34
N ILE A 229 1.24 -24.43 -27.18
CA ILE A 229 0.24 -23.37 -26.93
C ILE A 229 -0.52 -23.62 -25.62
N LYS A 230 -0.97 -24.85 -25.37
CA LYS A 230 -1.66 -25.20 -24.11
C LYS A 230 -0.78 -25.01 -22.88
N SER A 231 0.51 -25.36 -22.98
CA SER A 231 1.47 -25.18 -21.89
C SER A 231 1.60 -23.70 -21.50
N VAL A 232 1.78 -22.81 -22.49
CA VAL A 232 1.94 -21.37 -22.21
C VAL A 232 0.64 -20.70 -21.75
N ILE A 233 -0.52 -21.07 -22.32
CA ILE A 233 -1.82 -20.58 -21.83
C ILE A 233 -2.06 -21.00 -20.38
N THR A 234 -1.58 -22.17 -19.95
CA THR A 234 -1.69 -22.62 -18.56
C THR A 234 -0.84 -21.77 -17.63
N VAL A 235 0.34 -21.31 -18.08
CA VAL A 235 1.24 -20.42 -17.30
C VAL A 235 0.73 -18.98 -17.25
N LEU A 236 0.05 -18.50 -18.30
CA LEU A 236 -0.51 -17.15 -18.37
C LEU A 236 -1.87 -17.00 -17.68
N ARG A 237 -2.53 -18.10 -17.33
CA ARG A 237 -3.81 -18.08 -16.62
C ARG A 237 -3.55 -17.83 -15.14
N ASP A 238 -4.06 -16.71 -14.64
CA ASP A 238 -3.89 -16.31 -13.24
C ASP A 238 -4.54 -17.37 -12.32
N PRO A 239 -3.82 -17.93 -11.33
CA PRO A 239 -4.42 -18.87 -10.36
C PRO A 239 -5.61 -18.27 -9.59
N GLN A 240 -5.74 -16.94 -9.55
CA GLN A 240 -6.86 -16.23 -8.92
C GLN A 240 -8.06 -15.99 -9.85
N GLU A 241 -7.95 -16.17 -11.18
CA GLU A 241 -9.05 -16.01 -12.15
C GLU A 241 -9.99 -17.24 -12.23
N VAL A 242 -10.12 -18.01 -11.14
CA VAL A 242 -11.17 -19.05 -11.00
C VAL A 242 -12.48 -18.43 -10.49
N ALA A 243 -12.69 -17.13 -10.70
CA ALA A 243 -13.97 -16.43 -10.48
C ALA A 243 -14.65 -16.07 -11.80
N SER A 244 -14.53 -16.92 -12.84
CA SER A 244 -15.37 -16.84 -14.03
C SER A 244 -16.77 -17.36 -13.71
N THR A 245 -17.77 -16.54 -13.95
CA THR A 245 -19.21 -16.66 -13.61
C THR A 245 -19.96 -17.78 -14.36
N GLU A 246 -19.27 -18.80 -14.87
CA GLU A 246 -19.89 -20.03 -15.34
C GLU A 246 -19.74 -21.09 -14.25
N PRO A 247 -20.83 -21.75 -13.80
CA PRO A 247 -20.75 -22.76 -12.75
C PRO A 247 -19.71 -23.80 -13.15
N THR A 248 -18.67 -23.92 -12.34
CA THR A 248 -17.54 -24.80 -12.63
C THR A 248 -18.08 -26.24 -12.72
N PRO A 249 -17.84 -26.98 -13.82
CA PRO A 249 -18.45 -28.28 -14.01
C PRO A 249 -17.98 -29.26 -12.93
N GLY A 250 -18.93 -29.81 -12.18
CA GLY A 250 -18.73 -30.82 -11.16
C GLY A 250 -19.15 -32.20 -11.64
N MET A 251 -19.18 -33.18 -10.73
CA MET A 251 -19.60 -34.54 -11.05
C MET A 251 -21.09 -34.64 -11.43
N ASP A 252 -21.88 -33.61 -11.18
CA ASP A 252 -23.26 -33.45 -11.67
C ASP A 252 -23.35 -33.43 -13.21
N ARG A 253 -22.30 -32.93 -13.88
CA ARG A 253 -22.18 -32.86 -15.34
C ARG A 253 -21.57 -34.12 -15.98
N LEU A 254 -21.27 -35.15 -15.20
CA LEU A 254 -20.70 -36.39 -15.75
C LEU A 254 -21.62 -37.05 -16.79
N GLY A 255 -22.93 -36.97 -16.59
CA GLY A 255 -23.92 -37.50 -17.54
C GLY A 255 -23.75 -36.87 -18.92
N ASP A 256 -23.63 -35.54 -18.97
CA ASP A 256 -23.43 -34.77 -20.19
C ASP A 256 -22.10 -35.14 -20.89
N LEU A 257 -21.02 -35.30 -20.10
CA LEU A 257 -19.71 -35.72 -20.60
C LEU A 257 -19.78 -37.10 -21.28
N LEU A 258 -20.44 -38.07 -20.63
CA LEU A 258 -20.60 -39.43 -21.17
C LEU A 258 -21.52 -39.46 -22.39
N ALA A 259 -22.57 -38.62 -22.41
CA ALA A 259 -23.46 -38.50 -23.55
C ALA A 259 -22.71 -37.95 -24.78
N GLY A 260 -21.94 -36.87 -24.63
CA GLY A 260 -21.15 -36.30 -25.73
C GLY A 260 -20.11 -37.26 -26.30
N LEU A 261 -19.49 -38.10 -25.46
CA LEU A 261 -18.57 -39.15 -25.93
C LEU A 261 -19.30 -40.23 -26.74
N ARG A 262 -20.51 -40.61 -26.35
CA ARG A 262 -21.34 -41.58 -27.10
C ARG A 262 -21.81 -41.01 -28.43
N GLU A 263 -22.21 -39.74 -28.48
CA GLU A 263 -22.55 -39.04 -29.72
C GLU A 263 -21.38 -38.99 -30.69
N ALA A 264 -20.16 -38.86 -30.17
CA ALA A 264 -18.93 -38.94 -30.94
C ALA A 264 -18.53 -40.38 -31.34
N GLY A 265 -19.37 -41.39 -31.04
CA GLY A 265 -19.17 -42.79 -31.42
C GLY A 265 -18.33 -43.61 -30.44
N PHE A 266 -18.01 -43.09 -29.25
CA PHE A 266 -17.20 -43.80 -28.26
C PHE A 266 -18.06 -44.58 -27.27
N GLU A 267 -17.83 -45.90 -27.23
CA GLU A 267 -18.52 -46.78 -26.31
C GLU A 267 -17.85 -46.74 -24.93
N VAL A 268 -18.46 -45.99 -23.99
CA VAL A 268 -18.01 -45.92 -22.60
C VAL A 268 -18.96 -46.71 -21.70
N ARG A 269 -18.42 -47.72 -21.03
CA ARG A 269 -19.14 -48.48 -20.00
C ARG A 269 -18.93 -47.79 -18.64
N HIS A 270 -20.02 -47.52 -17.93
CA HIS A 270 -19.99 -46.81 -16.65
C HIS A 270 -20.73 -47.61 -15.58
N GLN A 271 -20.13 -47.74 -14.40
CA GLN A 271 -20.74 -48.33 -13.21
C GLN A 271 -20.55 -47.40 -12.01
N GLN A 272 -21.66 -46.99 -11.40
CA GLN A 272 -21.65 -46.30 -10.11
C GLN A 272 -21.95 -47.29 -8.98
N ARG A 273 -21.09 -47.33 -7.97
CA ARG A 273 -21.22 -48.15 -6.76
C ARG A 273 -21.42 -47.23 -5.56
N GLY A 274 -22.58 -47.36 -4.91
CA GLY A 274 -23.00 -46.51 -3.79
C GLY A 274 -23.77 -45.26 -4.25
N ASP A 275 -24.32 -44.53 -3.28
CA ASP A 275 -25.13 -43.34 -3.54
C ASP A 275 -24.26 -42.11 -3.81
N SER A 276 -24.73 -41.23 -4.70
CA SER A 276 -24.09 -39.93 -4.92
C SER A 276 -24.16 -39.10 -3.65
N ARG A 277 -23.03 -38.49 -3.27
CA ARG A 277 -22.94 -37.60 -2.10
C ARG A 277 -22.44 -36.23 -2.55
N PRO A 278 -22.95 -35.15 -1.95
CA PRO A 278 -22.42 -33.83 -2.22
C PRO A 278 -20.95 -33.79 -1.80
N LEU A 279 -20.08 -33.48 -2.76
CA LEU A 279 -18.64 -33.31 -2.55
C LEU A 279 -18.36 -31.83 -2.24
N PRO A 280 -17.33 -31.52 -1.42
CA PRO A 280 -16.80 -30.16 -1.36
C PRO A 280 -16.42 -29.69 -2.77
N ALA A 281 -16.73 -28.44 -3.12
CA ALA A 281 -16.60 -27.92 -4.49
C ALA A 281 -15.23 -28.18 -5.15
N VAL A 282 -14.14 -28.10 -4.38
CA VAL A 282 -12.78 -28.37 -4.86
C VAL A 282 -12.58 -29.84 -5.21
N ALA A 283 -13.11 -30.75 -4.39
CA ALA A 283 -13.03 -32.20 -4.63
C ALA A 283 -13.92 -32.63 -5.79
N ASP A 284 -15.09 -32.01 -5.93
CA ASP A 284 -16.04 -32.24 -7.02
C ASP A 284 -15.44 -31.90 -8.39
N LEU A 285 -14.83 -30.70 -8.49
CA LEU A 285 -14.12 -30.26 -9.67
C LEU A 285 -12.92 -31.15 -10.01
N ALA A 286 -12.10 -31.48 -9.00
CA ALA A 286 -10.94 -32.32 -9.19
C ALA A 286 -11.33 -33.71 -9.71
N ALA A 287 -12.37 -34.32 -9.13
CA ALA A 287 -12.91 -35.60 -9.58
C ALA A 287 -13.40 -35.52 -11.04
N TYR A 288 -14.17 -34.48 -11.39
CA TYR A 288 -14.65 -34.28 -12.75
C TYR A 288 -13.51 -34.15 -13.76
N ARG A 289 -12.47 -33.35 -13.44
CA ARG A 289 -11.28 -33.18 -14.29
C ARG A 289 -10.48 -34.46 -14.46
N ILE A 290 -10.30 -35.23 -13.38
CA ILE A 290 -9.62 -36.53 -13.43
C ILE A 290 -10.34 -37.48 -14.38
N VAL A 291 -11.67 -37.58 -14.27
CA VAL A 291 -12.47 -38.45 -15.15
C VAL A 291 -12.39 -37.98 -16.61
N GLN A 292 -12.52 -36.67 -16.85
CA GLN A 292 -12.43 -36.08 -18.18
C GLN A 292 -11.09 -36.39 -18.85
N GLU A 293 -9.99 -36.16 -18.14
CA GLU A 293 -8.65 -36.40 -18.66
C GLU A 293 -8.36 -37.90 -18.85
N ALA A 294 -8.80 -38.75 -17.91
CA ALA A 294 -8.65 -40.19 -18.01
C ALA A 294 -9.40 -40.78 -19.22
N LEU A 295 -10.64 -40.34 -19.47
CA LEU A 295 -11.42 -40.77 -20.64
C LEU A 295 -10.80 -40.27 -21.95
N THR A 296 -10.29 -39.03 -21.96
CA THR A 296 -9.58 -38.47 -23.11
C THR A 296 -8.31 -39.26 -23.43
N ASN A 297 -7.55 -39.64 -22.40
CA ASN A 297 -6.34 -40.45 -22.54
C ASN A 297 -6.66 -41.88 -22.99
N ALA A 298 -7.70 -42.50 -22.43
CA ALA A 298 -8.16 -43.82 -22.86
C ALA A 298 -8.61 -43.80 -24.33
N HIS A 299 -9.26 -42.72 -24.78
CA HIS A 299 -9.62 -42.55 -26.18
C HIS A 299 -8.38 -42.38 -27.07
N ARG A 300 -7.45 -41.50 -26.68
CA ARG A 300 -6.30 -41.15 -27.52
C ARG A 300 -5.26 -42.28 -27.65
N TYR A 301 -5.11 -43.09 -26.60
CA TYR A 301 -4.02 -44.06 -26.49
C TYR A 301 -4.49 -45.50 -26.25
N GLY A 302 -5.77 -45.73 -25.94
CA GLY A 302 -6.31 -47.06 -25.66
C GLY A 302 -6.79 -47.79 -26.92
N SER A 303 -6.81 -49.12 -26.86
CA SER A 303 -7.22 -50.02 -27.95
C SER A 303 -8.59 -50.69 -27.72
N GLY A 304 -9.36 -50.26 -26.72
CA GLY A 304 -10.65 -50.85 -26.38
C GLY A 304 -11.60 -49.88 -25.67
N ALA A 305 -12.83 -50.35 -25.40
CA ALA A 305 -13.88 -49.55 -24.74
C ALA A 305 -13.55 -49.30 -23.26
N PRO A 306 -13.37 -48.03 -22.82
CA PRO A 306 -13.04 -47.73 -21.43
C PRO A 306 -14.18 -48.09 -20.46
N PHE A 307 -13.80 -48.56 -19.27
CA PHE A 307 -14.72 -48.92 -18.18
C PHE A 307 -14.50 -47.98 -16.99
N LEU A 308 -15.44 -47.07 -16.75
CA LEU A 308 -15.42 -46.11 -15.64
C LEU A 308 -16.16 -46.68 -14.42
N ILE A 309 -15.47 -46.81 -13.30
CA ILE A 309 -16.06 -47.21 -12.01
C ILE A 309 -15.99 -46.02 -11.06
N LEU A 310 -17.15 -45.53 -10.62
CA LEU A 310 -17.24 -44.59 -9.50
C LEU A 310 -17.62 -45.35 -8.24
N ASN A 311 -16.76 -45.27 -7.22
CA ASN A 311 -16.99 -45.95 -5.95
C ASN A 311 -17.11 -44.91 -4.83
N THR A 312 -18.30 -44.78 -4.24
CA THR A 312 -18.49 -44.04 -2.99
C THR A 312 -18.35 -45.00 -1.81
N PRO A 313 -17.25 -44.94 -1.05
CA PRO A 313 -17.03 -45.87 0.04
C PRO A 313 -18.14 -45.75 1.09
N ARG A 314 -18.68 -46.90 1.54
CA ARG A 314 -19.49 -46.95 2.76
C ARG A 314 -18.58 -46.57 3.92
N THR A 315 -18.83 -45.42 4.52
CA THR A 315 -18.23 -45.07 5.81
C THR A 315 -18.58 -46.17 6.81
N PRO A 316 -17.60 -46.80 7.50
CA PRO A 316 -17.88 -47.66 8.63
C PRO A 316 -18.53 -46.87 9.78
#